data_AF-A0AAJ5C1A0-F1
#
_entry.id   AF-A0AAJ5C1A0-F1
#
_cell.length_a   1.000
_cell.length_b   1.000
_cell.length_c   1.000
_cell.angle_alpha   90.00
_cell.angle_beta   90.00
_cell.angle_gamma   90.00
#
_symmetry.space_group_name_H-M   'P 1'
#
loop_
_entity.id
_entity.type
_entity.pdbx_description
1 polymer ?
#
loop_
_entity_poly.entity_id
_entity_poly.type
_entity_poly.pdbx_seq_one_letter_code
_entity_poly.pdbx_strand_id
1 'polypeptide(L)' 'MLNPRTPGIRQYRMTISADYAVGSSGAPILSEAGNLAGVVSSTQTIPSAAPEGNKQQMVMKNAISVRALKLLIQ' A
#
# COMPACT_ATOMS: atom_id res chain seq x y z
N MET A 1 10.38 -4.14 5.54
CA MET A 1 10.41 -5.60 5.72
C MET A 1 11.45 -6.21 4.78
N LEU A 2 12.14 -7.27 5.20
CA LEU A 2 12.94 -8.10 4.30
C LEU A 2 11.99 -9.00 3.51
N ASN A 3 12.15 -9.08 2.19
CA ASN A 3 11.35 -10.01 1.40
C ASN A 3 11.89 -11.44 1.61
N PRO A 4 11.09 -12.39 2.13
CA PRO A 4 11.54 -13.77 2.30
C PRO A 4 11.87 -14.46 0.97
N ARG A 5 11.34 -13.97 -0.16
CA ARG A 5 11.68 -14.47 -1.51
C ARG A 5 12.96 -13.87 -2.09
N THR A 6 13.47 -12.77 -1.53
CA THR A 6 14.70 -12.13 -2.02
C THR A 6 15.44 -11.53 -0.82
N PRO A 7 16.20 -12.37 -0.08
CA PRO A 7 16.96 -11.93 1.08
C PRO A 7 17.93 -10.82 0.68
N GLY A 8 18.00 -9.75 1.48
CA GLY A 8 18.90 -8.61 1.24
C GLY A 8 18.27 -7.40 0.52
N ILE A 9 17.15 -7.57 -0.20
CA ILE A 9 16.43 -6.44 -0.79
C ILE A 9 15.41 -5.89 0.21
N ARG A 10 15.58 -4.62 0.61
CA ARG A 10 14.62 -3.92 1.47
C ARG A 10 13.37 -3.59 0.66
N GLN A 11 12.22 -4.12 1.08
CA GLN A 11 10.93 -3.69 0.53
C GLN A 11 10.30 -2.61 1.39
N TYR A 12 9.93 -1.53 0.71
CA TYR A 12 9.30 -0.34 1.27
C TYR A 12 7.79 -0.34 1.00
N ARG A 13 7.14 -1.47 1.32
CA ARG A 13 5.68 -1.62 1.22
C ARG A 13 4.99 -0.81 2.30
N MET A 14 3.87 -0.18 1.95
CA MET A 14 2.99 0.54 2.86
C MET A 14 1.54 0.22 2.53
N THR A 15 0.73 0.01 3.55
CA THR A 15 -0.72 -0.19 3.47
C THR A 15 -1.34 0.66 4.57
N ILE A 16 -2.50 1.26 4.31
CA ILE A 16 -3.21 2.09 5.28
C ILE A 16 -4.59 1.51 5.56
N SER A 17 -5.11 1.74 6.76
CA SER A 17 -6.47 1.35 7.13
C SER A 17 -7.51 2.40 6.73
N ALA A 18 -7.11 3.66 6.57
CA ALA A 18 -8.00 4.77 6.21
C ALA A 18 -8.73 4.50 4.90
N ASP A 19 -10.03 4.77 4.85
CA ASP A 19 -10.83 4.70 3.63
C ASP A 19 -10.49 5.86 2.68
N TYR A 20 -10.51 5.56 1.39
CA TYR A 20 -10.41 6.53 0.31
C TYR A 20 -11.19 6.02 -0.89
N ALA A 21 -11.48 6.91 -1.82
CA ALA A 21 -12.32 6.60 -2.98
C ALA A 21 -11.51 6.61 -4.29
N VAL A 22 -12.20 6.27 -5.38
CA VAL A 22 -11.67 6.45 -6.74
C VAL A 22 -11.28 7.92 -6.93
N GLY A 23 -10.11 8.15 -7.53
CA GLY A 23 -9.54 9.49 -7.71
C GLY A 23 -8.60 9.92 -6.57
N SER A 24 -8.53 9.19 -5.45
CA SER A 24 -7.56 9.49 -4.38
C SER A 24 -6.13 9.03 -4.69
N SER A 25 -5.88 8.34 -5.81
CA SER A 25 -4.52 7.97 -6.24
C SER A 25 -3.65 9.22 -6.38
N GLY A 26 -2.46 9.20 -5.76
CA GLY A 26 -1.59 10.38 -5.70
C GLY A 26 -1.81 11.28 -4.48
N ALA A 27 -2.86 11.06 -3.69
CA ALA A 27 -3.11 11.84 -2.48
C ALA A 27 -2.00 11.62 -1.42
N PRO A 28 -1.56 12.68 -0.72
CA PRO A 28 -0.53 12.58 0.31
C PRO A 28 -1.08 11.92 1.57
N ILE A 29 -0.27 11.06 2.17
CA ILE A 29 -0.51 10.48 3.50
C ILE A 29 0.44 11.19 4.46
N LEU A 30 -0.12 11.86 5.46
CA LEU A 30 0.63 12.69 6.39
C LEU A 30 0.79 11.99 7.75
N SER A 31 1.94 12.19 8.40
CA SER A 31 2.10 11.90 9.83
C SER A 31 1.35 12.94 10.67
N GLU A 32 1.20 12.68 11.97
CA GLU A 32 0.61 13.64 12.93
C GLU A 32 1.29 15.03 12.90
N ALA A 33 2.60 15.08 12.68
CA ALA A 33 3.36 16.32 12.56
C ALA A 33 3.29 16.99 11.16
N GLY A 34 2.41 16.52 10.25
CA GLY A 34 2.25 17.07 8.91
C GLY A 34 3.31 16.65 7.87
N ASN A 35 4.28 15.82 8.24
CA ASN A 35 5.28 15.30 7.28
C ASN A 35 4.68 14.28 6.32
N LEU A 36 5.19 14.23 5.08
CA LEU A 36 4.80 13.21 4.10
C LEU A 36 5.32 11.81 4.51
N ALA A 37 4.40 10.90 4.82
CA ALA A 37 4.71 9.50 5.14
C ALA A 37 4.67 8.60 3.89
N GLY A 38 3.78 8.91 2.95
CA GLY A 38 3.61 8.17 1.71
C GLY A 38 2.53 8.77 0.80
N VAL A 39 2.21 8.06 -0.27
CA VAL A 39 1.23 8.48 -1.27
C VAL A 39 0.25 7.33 -1.54
N VAL A 40 -1.04 7.62 -1.61
CA VAL A 40 -2.08 6.65 -1.96
C VAL A 40 -1.85 6.12 -3.38
N SER A 41 -1.93 4.80 -3.55
CA SER A 41 -1.68 4.16 -4.85
C SER A 41 -2.94 3.49 -5.41
N SER A 42 -3.37 2.40 -4.78
CA SER A 42 -4.41 1.54 -5.34
C SER A 42 -5.13 0.73 -4.27
N THR A 43 -6.37 0.37 -4.56
CA THR A 43 -7.14 -0.60 -3.78
C THR A 43 -7.08 -1.95 -4.46
N GLN A 44 -6.70 -2.99 -3.72
CA GLN A 44 -6.66 -4.37 -4.20
C GLN A 44 -7.55 -5.25 -3.34
N THR A 45 -8.50 -5.91 -3.98
CA THR A 45 -9.37 -6.91 -3.34
C THR A 45 -8.71 -8.27 -3.41
N ILE A 46 -8.60 -8.96 -2.26
CA ILE A 46 -8.18 -10.36 -2.20
C ILE A 46 -9.45 -11.22 -2.07
N PRO A 47 -9.80 -12.00 -3.11
CA PRO A 47 -10.94 -12.90 -3.06
C PRO A 47 -10.62 -14.16 -2.27
N SER A 48 -11.68 -14.82 -1.77
CA SER A 48 -11.59 -16.16 -1.19
C SER A 48 -11.33 -17.20 -2.26
N ALA A 49 -10.48 -18.19 -1.96
CA ALA A 49 -10.23 -19.34 -2.83
C ALA A 49 -11.31 -20.44 -2.73
N ALA A 50 -12.41 -20.18 -2.01
CA ALA A 50 -13.46 -21.17 -1.79
C ALA A 50 -14.30 -21.39 -3.07
N PRO A 51 -14.68 -22.65 -3.39
CA PRO A 51 -15.42 -23.00 -4.61
C PRO A 51 -16.85 -22.44 -4.64
N GLU A 52 -17.44 -22.11 -3.49
CA GLU A 52 -18.79 -21.55 -3.38
C GLU A 52 -18.78 -20.04 -3.17
N GLY A 53 -18.66 -19.33 -4.30
CA GLY A 53 -18.86 -17.89 -4.39
C GLY A 53 -17.63 -17.07 -4.05
N ASN A 54 -17.28 -16.15 -4.96
CA ASN A 54 -16.20 -15.16 -4.83
C ASN A 54 -16.48 -14.16 -3.68
N LYS A 55 -16.40 -14.63 -2.43
CA LYS A 55 -16.49 -13.77 -1.24
C LYS A 55 -15.19 -12.99 -1.11
N GLN A 56 -15.30 -11.68 -0.90
CA GLN A 56 -14.16 -10.82 -0.63
C GLN A 56 -13.61 -11.10 0.78
N GLN A 57 -12.36 -11.56 0.88
CA GLN A 57 -11.72 -11.79 2.18
C GLN A 57 -11.06 -10.51 2.71
N MET A 58 -10.44 -9.72 1.82
CA MET A 58 -9.67 -8.56 2.22
C MET A 58 -9.71 -7.44 1.18
N VAL A 59 -9.61 -6.20 1.66
CA VAL A 59 -9.36 -5.01 0.85
C VAL A 59 -8.03 -4.43 1.30
N MET A 60 -6.99 -4.56 0.48
CA MET A 60 -5.72 -3.91 0.70
C MET A 60 -5.72 -2.53 0.08
N LYS A 61 -5.43 -1.52 0.89
CA LYS A 61 -5.31 -0.12 0.47
C LYS A 61 -3.84 0.24 0.38
N ASN A 62 -3.29 0.04 -0.80
CA ASN A 62 -1.86 0.17 -1.04
C ASN A 62 -1.43 1.63 -1.09
N ALA A 63 -0.27 1.89 -0.51
CA ALA A 63 0.40 3.17 -0.53
C ALA A 63 1.89 2.97 -0.87
N ILE A 64 2.49 4.01 -1.43
CA ILE A 64 3.93 4.07 -1.71
C ILE A 64 4.57 4.89 -0.59
N SER A 65 5.48 4.29 0.17
CA SER A 65 6.16 5.02 1.25
C SER A 65 7.10 6.09 0.70
N VAL A 66 7.30 7.16 1.47
CA VAL A 66 8.25 8.23 1.12
C VAL A 66 9.69 7.72 0.90
N ARG A 67 10.07 6.61 1.56
CA ARG A 67 11.38 5.97 1.34
C ARG A 67 11.50 5.35 -0.05
N ALA A 68 10.43 4.71 -0.54
CA ALA A 68 10.40 4.17 -1.89
C ALA A 68 10.47 5.29 -2.94
N LEU A 69 9.73 6.39 -2.72
CA LEU A 69 9.75 7.55 -3.61
C LEU A 69 11.13 8.18 -3.69
N LYS A 70 11.82 8.37 -2.55
CA LYS A 70 13.18 8.92 -2.52
C LYS A 70 14.17 8.09 -3.35
N LEU A 71 14.08 6.76 -3.29
CA LEU A 71 14.96 5.88 -4.09
C LEU A 71 14.67 5.92 -5.59
N LEU A 72 13.53 6.44 -6.02
CA LEU A 72 13.18 6.56 -7.44
C LEU A 72 13.73 7.85 -8.06
N ILE A 73 13.80 8.92 -7.27
CA ILE A 73 14.09 10.29 -7.75
C ILE A 73 15.49 10.80 -7.36
N GLN A 74 16.27 10.00 -6.65
CA GLN A 74 17.65 10.30 -6.22
C GLN A 74 18.59 9.30 -6.84
#